data_AF-A0A8J3GG98-F1
#
_entry.id   AF-A0A8J3GG98-F1
#
_cell.length_a   1.000
_cell.length_b   1.000
_cell.length_c   1.000
_cell.angle_alpha   90.00
_cell.angle_beta   90.00
_cell.angle_gamma   90.00
#
_symmetry.space_group_name_H-M   'P 1'
#
loop_
_entity.id
_entity.type
_entity.pdbx_description
1 polymer ?
#
loop_
_entity_poly.entity_id
_entity_poly.type
_entity_poly.pdbx_seq_one_letter_code
_entity_poly.pdbx_strand_id
1 'polypeptide(L)'
;MSDEMSLAERLSEIRAKRGYLLPHHGLMAVTSPKLLGAYDAAYTAMALDDRVLNHHDREFVWLAVLIATDEAAATHHIAKFVKAGGTDDEIAAALSLAAVALGFKGFRFVENHWLSHLPNFKPEEVYLNAMANVSTAVSPRLRHLAAAAVHVCKAAWDALEMEIRACYREGVAEADLAEAMSLAMFPGSVPHFVEAAGVWREMIVAGKVEASPAFHEWAIMSGQGGFDEASKQR
;
A
#
# COMPACT_ATOMS: atom_id res chain seq x y z
N MET A 1 -21.59 35.82 14.66
CA MET A 1 -21.61 35.29 13.27
C MET A 1 -20.27 34.61 13.08
N SER A 2 -20.24 33.30 12.90
CA SER A 2 -18.98 32.60 12.60
C SER A 2 -18.55 32.98 11.19
N ASP A 3 -17.33 33.46 11.02
CA ASP A 3 -16.69 33.62 9.72
C ASP A 3 -16.54 32.24 9.07
N GLU A 4 -17.55 31.83 8.31
CA GLU A 4 -17.45 30.66 7.47
C GLU A 4 -16.69 31.06 6.21
N MET A 5 -15.48 30.52 6.03
CA MET A 5 -14.71 30.70 4.81
C MET A 5 -15.58 30.43 3.58
N SER A 6 -15.48 31.28 2.56
CA SER A 6 -16.12 31.09 1.28
C SER A 6 -15.56 29.86 0.55
N LEU A 7 -16.32 29.36 -0.44
CA LEU A 7 -15.89 28.27 -1.32
C LEU A 7 -14.54 28.58 -2.00
N ALA A 8 -14.39 29.81 -2.49
CA ALA A 8 -13.19 30.24 -3.20
C ALA A 8 -11.95 30.25 -2.28
N GLU A 9 -12.11 30.72 -1.04
CA GLU A 9 -11.02 30.73 -0.04
C GLU A 9 -10.58 29.30 0.30
N ARG A 10 -11.52 28.39 0.58
CA ARG A 10 -11.19 26.98 0.90
C ARG A 10 -10.44 26.29 -0.23
N LEU A 11 -10.89 26.45 -1.47
CA LEU A 11 -10.22 25.85 -2.63
C LEU A 11 -8.87 26.51 -2.90
N SER A 12 -8.72 27.81 -2.65
CA SER A 12 -7.44 28.51 -2.77
C SER A 12 -6.41 27.98 -1.77
N GLU A 13 -6.80 27.75 -0.51
CA GLU A 13 -5.91 27.17 0.50
C GLU A 13 -5.41 25.77 0.13
N ILE A 14 -6.32 24.89 -0.31
CA ILE A 14 -5.95 23.54 -0.76
C ILE A 14 -4.97 23.61 -1.94
N ARG A 15 -5.24 24.49 -2.91
CA ARG A 15 -4.35 24.69 -4.06
C ARG A 15 -3.00 25.22 -3.62
N ALA A 16 -2.94 26.19 -2.71
CA ALA A 16 -1.71 26.76 -2.21
C ALA A 16 -0.84 25.72 -1.49
N LYS A 17 -1.47 24.86 -0.68
CA LYS A 17 -0.80 23.77 0.04
C LYS A 17 -0.27 22.67 -0.89
N ARG A 18 -1.09 22.23 -1.86
CA ARG A 18 -0.78 21.05 -2.70
C ARG A 18 -0.10 21.38 -4.03
N GLY A 19 -0.19 22.63 -4.47
CA GLY A 19 0.19 23.08 -5.81
C GLY A 19 -0.87 22.79 -6.89
N TYR A 20 -1.96 22.08 -6.56
CA TYR A 20 -3.00 21.68 -7.50
C TYR A 20 -4.37 21.50 -6.83
N LEU A 21 -5.43 21.42 -7.65
CA LEU A 21 -6.75 20.97 -7.25
C LEU A 21 -7.17 19.78 -8.11
N LEU A 22 -7.85 18.83 -7.49
CA LEU A 22 -8.53 17.73 -8.17
C LEU A 22 -10.04 17.97 -8.14
N PRO A 23 -10.81 17.45 -9.11
CA PRO A 23 -12.24 17.76 -9.25
C PRO A 23 -13.08 17.48 -8.00
N HIS A 24 -12.75 16.40 -7.27
CA HIS A 24 -13.47 16.02 -6.06
C HIS A 24 -13.30 17.03 -4.91
N HIS A 25 -12.22 17.82 -4.87
CA HIS A 25 -12.08 18.89 -3.89
C HIS A 25 -13.20 19.93 -4.04
N GLY A 26 -13.50 20.34 -5.27
CA GLY A 26 -14.58 21.28 -5.57
C GLY A 26 -15.94 20.70 -5.20
N LEU A 27 -16.19 19.45 -5.59
CA LEU A 27 -17.45 18.78 -5.27
C LEU A 27 -17.68 18.67 -3.76
N MET A 28 -16.68 18.20 -3.00
CA MET A 28 -16.78 18.10 -1.54
C MET A 28 -16.86 19.46 -0.88
N ALA A 29 -16.20 20.50 -1.40
CA ALA A 29 -16.33 21.85 -0.86
C ALA A 29 -17.76 22.38 -0.94
N VAL A 30 -18.53 21.96 -1.95
CA VAL A 30 -19.94 22.33 -2.12
C VAL A 30 -20.86 21.44 -1.29
N THR A 31 -20.65 20.13 -1.31
CA THR A 31 -21.61 19.16 -0.75
C THR A 31 -21.34 18.77 0.69
N SER A 32 -20.08 18.81 1.13
CA SER A 32 -19.67 18.40 2.47
C SER A 32 -18.32 19.02 2.88
N PRO A 33 -18.28 20.31 3.26
CA PRO A 33 -17.04 21.00 3.64
C PRO A 33 -16.30 20.31 4.80
N LYS A 34 -17.03 19.69 5.73
CA LYS A 34 -16.44 18.93 6.83
C LYS A 34 -15.71 17.68 6.33
N LEU A 35 -16.30 16.97 5.35
CA LEU A 35 -15.64 15.82 4.73
C LEU A 35 -14.40 16.25 3.97
N LEU A 36 -14.43 17.38 3.25
CA LEU A 36 -13.24 17.91 2.57
C LEU A 36 -12.10 18.18 3.56
N GLY A 37 -12.38 18.81 4.70
CA GLY A 37 -11.37 19.09 5.73
C GLY A 37 -10.76 17.80 6.30
N ALA A 38 -11.60 16.81 6.61
CA ALA A 38 -11.13 15.51 7.11
C ALA A 38 -10.33 14.74 6.06
N TYR A 39 -10.79 14.76 4.79
CA TYR A 39 -10.07 14.17 3.66
C TYR A 39 -8.69 14.81 3.48
N ASP A 40 -8.60 16.14 3.54
CA ASP A 40 -7.33 16.83 3.39
C ASP A 40 -6.35 16.48 4.52
N ALA A 41 -6.83 16.45 5.77
CA ALA A 41 -6.02 16.06 6.92
C ALA A 41 -5.51 14.61 6.81
N ALA A 42 -6.40 13.65 6.50
CA ALA A 42 -6.03 12.24 6.36
C ALA A 42 -5.02 12.03 5.21
N TYR A 43 -5.27 12.63 4.04
CA TYR A 43 -4.35 12.55 2.91
C TYR A 43 -3.00 13.21 3.21
N THR A 44 -2.99 14.31 3.95
CA THR A 44 -1.75 14.99 4.34
C THR A 44 -0.89 14.09 5.22
N ALA A 45 -1.46 13.55 6.30
CA ALA A 45 -0.76 12.66 7.21
C ALA A 45 -0.26 11.38 6.52
N MET A 46 -0.98 10.89 5.52
CA MET A 46 -0.62 9.64 4.83
C MET A 46 0.37 9.83 3.68
N ALA A 47 0.23 10.89 2.88
CA ALA A 47 0.88 11.02 1.57
C ALA A 47 1.74 12.27 1.39
N LEU A 48 1.67 13.25 2.30
CA LEU A 48 2.41 14.52 2.19
C LEU A 48 3.43 14.69 3.32
N ASP A 49 3.03 14.42 4.57
CA ASP A 49 3.89 14.57 5.73
C ASP A 49 5.02 13.54 5.72
N ASP A 50 6.15 13.89 6.34
CA ASP A 50 7.24 12.95 6.55
C ASP A 50 6.85 11.93 7.61
N ARG A 51 7.12 10.66 7.31
CA ARG A 51 6.88 9.53 8.19
C ARG A 51 8.17 8.71 8.29
N VAL A 52 8.11 7.39 8.10
CA VAL A 52 9.30 6.53 8.18
C VAL A 52 9.92 6.31 6.81
N LEU A 53 9.12 6.28 5.74
CA LEU A 53 9.65 6.27 4.39
C LEU A 53 10.14 7.67 4.01
N ASN A 54 11.36 7.73 3.48
CA ASN A 54 11.85 8.94 2.83
C ASN A 54 11.03 9.21 1.54
N HIS A 55 11.14 10.42 0.99
CA HIS A 55 10.38 10.80 -0.21
C HIS A 55 10.66 9.90 -1.40
N HIS A 56 11.90 9.46 -1.58
CA HIS A 56 12.26 8.59 -2.68
C HIS A 56 11.51 7.24 -2.62
N ASP A 57 11.64 6.55 -1.49
CA ASP A 57 11.05 5.22 -1.26
C ASP A 57 9.52 5.28 -1.30
N ARG A 58 8.92 6.29 -0.66
CA ARG A 58 7.47 6.46 -0.64
C ARG A 58 6.93 6.66 -2.05
N GLU A 59 7.58 7.49 -2.85
CA GLU A 59 7.12 7.78 -4.20
C GLU A 59 7.36 6.59 -5.14
N PHE A 60 8.40 5.78 -4.92
CA PHE A 60 8.55 4.50 -5.61
C PHE A 60 7.38 3.54 -5.34
N VAL A 61 6.96 3.40 -4.08
CA VAL A 61 5.80 2.58 -3.71
C VAL A 61 4.53 3.14 -4.36
N TRP A 62 4.36 4.46 -4.40
CA TRP A 62 3.26 5.10 -5.15
C TRP A 62 3.26 4.69 -6.62
N LEU A 63 4.41 4.74 -7.31
CA LEU A 63 4.47 4.33 -8.72
C LEU A 63 3.99 2.89 -8.93
N ALA A 64 4.41 1.95 -8.08
CA ALA A 64 3.96 0.56 -8.16
C ALA A 64 2.44 0.44 -7.93
N VAL A 65 1.89 1.17 -6.95
CA VAL A 65 0.45 1.23 -6.68
C VAL A 65 -0.31 1.78 -7.89
N LEU A 66 0.11 2.93 -8.44
CA LEU A 66 -0.56 3.56 -9.58
C LEU A 66 -0.59 2.66 -10.82
N ILE A 67 0.54 2.00 -11.11
CA ILE A 67 0.64 1.03 -12.21
C ILE A 67 -0.31 -0.15 -11.96
N ALA A 68 -0.33 -0.67 -10.73
CA ALA A 68 -1.22 -1.78 -10.40
C ALA A 68 -2.70 -1.40 -10.52
N THR A 69 -3.08 -0.17 -10.18
CA THR A 69 -4.48 0.29 -10.16
C THR A 69 -4.92 1.00 -11.44
N ASP A 70 -4.11 1.03 -12.49
CA ASP A 70 -4.37 1.78 -13.73
C ASP A 70 -4.72 3.26 -13.48
N GLU A 71 -4.09 3.87 -12.45
CA GLU A 71 -4.45 5.21 -11.97
C GLU A 71 -3.67 6.31 -12.71
N ALA A 72 -4.33 6.96 -13.66
CA ALA A 72 -3.74 8.01 -14.50
C ALA A 72 -3.85 9.43 -13.94
N ALA A 73 -4.70 9.69 -12.94
CA ALA A 73 -4.93 11.04 -12.42
C ALA A 73 -3.83 11.51 -11.46
N ALA A 74 -3.07 10.59 -10.86
CA ALA A 74 -2.10 10.89 -9.82
C ALA A 74 -0.65 11.08 -10.34
N THR A 75 -0.48 11.61 -11.56
CA THR A 75 0.83 11.80 -12.22
C THR A 75 1.83 12.68 -11.46
N HIS A 76 1.36 13.47 -10.49
CA HIS A 76 2.22 14.27 -9.63
C HIS A 76 3.22 13.42 -8.81
N HIS A 77 2.94 12.13 -8.56
CA HIS A 77 3.87 11.20 -7.93
C HIS A 77 5.11 10.92 -8.80
N ILE A 78 4.98 10.93 -10.14
CA ILE A 78 6.12 10.80 -11.06
C ILE A 78 7.07 11.99 -10.87
N ALA A 79 6.53 13.21 -10.87
CA ALA A 79 7.32 14.41 -10.66
C ALA A 79 7.99 14.44 -9.27
N LYS A 80 7.29 13.97 -8.24
CA LYS A 80 7.86 13.87 -6.87
C LYS A 80 8.97 12.82 -6.81
N PHE A 81 8.80 11.67 -7.44
CA PHE A 81 9.81 10.60 -7.49
C PHE A 81 11.10 11.11 -8.15
N VAL A 82 10.98 11.71 -9.34
CA VAL A 82 12.13 12.30 -10.06
C VAL A 82 12.80 13.40 -9.22
N LYS A 83 12.01 14.26 -8.57
CA LYS A 83 12.55 15.31 -7.68
C LYS A 83 13.29 14.74 -6.47
N ALA A 84 12.88 13.57 -5.98
CA ALA A 84 13.52 12.85 -4.89
C ALA A 84 14.76 12.06 -5.34
N GLY A 85 15.17 12.16 -6.60
CA GLY A 85 16.34 11.49 -7.17
C GLY A 85 16.05 10.18 -7.90
N GLY A 86 14.77 9.83 -8.06
CA GLY A 86 14.36 8.62 -8.75
C GLY A 86 14.75 8.62 -10.23
N THR A 87 15.09 7.44 -10.74
CA THR A 87 15.64 7.22 -12.09
C THR A 87 14.67 6.49 -13.02
N ASP A 88 14.93 6.55 -14.33
CA ASP A 88 14.17 5.79 -15.33
C ASP A 88 14.31 4.26 -15.12
N ASP A 89 15.47 3.79 -14.66
CA ASP A 89 15.71 2.37 -14.33
C ASP A 89 14.85 1.91 -13.14
N GLU A 90 14.62 2.78 -12.16
CA GLU A 90 13.71 2.50 -11.05
C GLU A 90 12.24 2.59 -11.48
N ILE A 91 11.88 3.48 -12.40
CA ILE A 91 10.53 3.49 -13.00
C ILE A 91 10.28 2.17 -13.76
N ALA A 92 11.25 1.71 -14.55
CA ALA A 92 11.19 0.42 -15.22
C ALA A 92 11.12 -0.76 -14.22
N ALA A 93 11.77 -0.64 -13.07
CA ALA A 93 11.67 -1.60 -11.98
C ALA A 93 10.27 -1.61 -11.35
N ALA A 94 9.66 -0.46 -11.08
CA ALA A 94 8.30 -0.36 -10.55
C ALA A 94 7.27 -0.99 -11.51
N LEU A 95 7.42 -0.76 -12.83
CA LEU A 95 6.60 -1.39 -13.86
C LEU A 95 6.77 -2.92 -13.87
N SER A 96 8.01 -3.40 -13.90
CA SER A 96 8.31 -4.84 -13.94
C SER A 96 7.82 -5.55 -12.68
N LEU A 97 8.02 -4.92 -11.51
CA LEU A 97 7.53 -5.39 -10.23
C LEU A 97 6.01 -5.51 -10.21
N ALA A 98 5.30 -4.45 -10.60
CA ALA A 98 3.84 -4.48 -10.66
C ALA A 98 3.35 -5.56 -11.63
N ALA A 99 3.99 -5.73 -12.79
CA ALA A 99 3.62 -6.77 -13.75
C ALA A 99 3.78 -8.19 -13.17
N VAL A 100 4.89 -8.47 -12.47
CA VAL A 100 5.12 -9.77 -11.81
C VAL A 100 4.09 -9.99 -10.69
N ALA A 101 3.87 -8.98 -9.85
CA ALA A 101 2.89 -9.05 -8.76
C ALA A 101 1.46 -9.29 -9.27
N LEU A 102 1.02 -8.60 -10.33
CA LEU A 102 -0.27 -8.84 -11.00
C LEU A 102 -0.35 -10.23 -11.63
N GLY A 103 0.79 -10.78 -12.05
CA GLY A 103 0.95 -12.14 -12.54
C GLY A 103 0.81 -13.22 -11.47
N PHE A 104 0.74 -12.88 -10.18
CA PHE A 104 0.74 -13.84 -9.06
C PHE A 104 -0.33 -14.95 -9.21
N LYS A 105 -1.49 -14.63 -9.81
CA LYS A 105 -2.55 -15.61 -10.11
C LYS A 105 -2.05 -16.84 -10.88
N GLY A 106 -1.02 -16.71 -11.71
CA GLY A 106 -0.40 -17.83 -12.42
C GLY A 106 0.37 -18.76 -11.48
N PHE A 107 1.14 -18.19 -10.55
CA PHE A 107 1.86 -18.95 -9.53
C PHE A 107 0.89 -19.71 -8.62
N ARG A 108 -0.16 -19.01 -8.14
CA ARG A 108 -1.27 -19.61 -7.37
C ARG A 108 -1.98 -20.73 -8.12
N PHE A 109 -2.20 -20.56 -9.42
CA PHE A 109 -2.83 -21.60 -10.25
C PHE A 109 -1.97 -22.88 -10.29
N VAL A 110 -0.66 -22.74 -10.51
CA VAL A 110 0.26 -23.89 -10.52
C VAL A 110 0.29 -24.58 -9.15
N GLU A 111 0.35 -23.80 -8.08
CA GLU A 111 0.31 -24.31 -6.70
C GLU A 111 -0.95 -25.15 -6.44
N ASN A 112 -2.12 -24.64 -6.80
CA ASN A 112 -3.39 -25.28 -6.50
C ASN A 112 -3.73 -26.47 -7.38
N HIS A 113 -3.19 -26.54 -8.60
CA HIS A 113 -3.68 -27.49 -9.61
C HIS A 113 -2.62 -28.43 -10.17
N TRP A 114 -1.32 -28.07 -10.12
CA TRP A 114 -0.28 -28.83 -10.82
C TRP A 114 0.69 -29.55 -9.88
N LEU A 115 0.72 -29.24 -8.58
CA LEU A 115 1.71 -29.82 -7.66
C LEU A 115 1.60 -31.35 -7.52
N SER A 116 0.42 -31.95 -7.72
CA SER A 116 0.27 -33.41 -7.80
C SER A 116 1.06 -34.04 -8.95
N HIS A 117 1.36 -33.27 -10.00
CA HIS A 117 2.15 -33.67 -11.16
C HIS A 117 3.60 -33.16 -11.10
N LEU A 118 3.88 -32.20 -10.21
CA LEU A 118 5.16 -31.51 -10.08
C LEU A 118 5.63 -31.51 -8.61
N PRO A 119 5.91 -32.69 -8.02
CA PRO A 119 6.10 -32.82 -6.56
C PRO A 119 7.32 -32.07 -6.01
N ASN A 120 8.27 -31.71 -6.87
CA ASN A 120 9.47 -30.95 -6.50
C ASN A 120 9.40 -29.47 -6.91
N PHE A 121 8.33 -29.03 -7.56
CA PHE A 121 8.18 -27.66 -8.02
C PHE A 121 7.66 -26.77 -6.88
N LYS A 122 8.23 -25.58 -6.75
CA LYS A 122 7.95 -24.66 -5.64
C LYS A 122 7.52 -23.29 -6.17
N PRO A 123 6.23 -23.07 -6.44
CA PRO A 123 5.73 -21.81 -7.01
C PRO A 123 6.13 -20.57 -6.23
N GLU A 124 6.12 -20.62 -4.89
CA GLU A 124 6.58 -19.52 -4.02
C GLU A 124 8.05 -19.14 -4.32
N GLU A 125 8.96 -20.12 -4.42
CA GLU A 125 10.36 -19.84 -4.75
C GLU A 125 10.50 -19.23 -6.15
N VAL A 126 9.70 -19.68 -7.12
CA VAL A 126 9.72 -19.10 -8.49
C VAL A 126 9.21 -17.66 -8.48
N TYR A 127 8.14 -17.36 -7.74
CA TYR A 127 7.62 -16.01 -7.59
C TYR A 127 8.63 -15.07 -6.92
N LEU A 128 9.18 -15.47 -5.77
CA LEU A 128 10.18 -14.67 -5.06
C LEU A 128 11.45 -14.46 -5.89
N ASN A 129 11.87 -15.47 -6.66
CA ASN A 129 12.98 -15.32 -7.62
C ASN A 129 12.63 -14.36 -8.76
N ALA A 130 11.41 -14.40 -9.30
CA ALA A 130 10.98 -13.44 -10.33
C ALA A 130 11.02 -12.00 -9.78
N MET A 131 10.47 -11.79 -8.58
CA MET A 131 10.54 -10.51 -7.86
C MET A 131 11.98 -10.07 -7.59
N ALA A 132 12.85 -11.02 -7.21
CA ALA A 132 14.27 -10.75 -6.95
C ALA A 132 15.07 -10.35 -8.21
N ASN A 133 14.53 -10.59 -9.41
CA ASN A 133 15.20 -10.32 -10.68
C ASN A 133 14.53 -9.19 -11.50
N VAL A 134 13.53 -8.49 -10.97
CA VAL A 134 12.85 -7.39 -11.70
C VAL A 134 13.79 -6.24 -12.05
N SER A 135 14.78 -5.98 -11.20
CA SER A 135 15.81 -4.94 -11.41
C SER A 135 16.91 -5.05 -10.35
N THR A 136 18.11 -4.60 -10.70
CA THR A 136 19.21 -4.33 -9.76
C THR A 136 19.25 -2.87 -9.29
N ALA A 137 18.40 -2.00 -9.84
CA ALA A 137 18.33 -0.58 -9.48
C ALA A 137 17.62 -0.32 -8.13
N VAL A 138 16.87 -1.30 -7.62
CA VAL A 138 16.02 -1.16 -6.42
C VAL A 138 16.47 -2.14 -5.35
N SER A 139 16.56 -1.67 -4.10
CA SER A 139 16.93 -2.51 -2.95
C SER A 139 15.89 -3.62 -2.69
N PRO A 140 16.29 -4.77 -2.12
CA PRO A 140 15.37 -5.83 -1.70
C PRO A 140 14.22 -5.31 -0.82
N ARG A 141 14.55 -4.53 0.21
CA ARG A 141 13.58 -3.83 1.08
C ARG A 141 12.52 -3.09 0.26
N LEU A 142 12.93 -2.19 -0.63
CA LEU A 142 11.99 -1.35 -1.37
C LEU A 142 11.10 -2.16 -2.33
N ARG A 143 11.60 -3.26 -2.89
CA ARG A 143 10.78 -4.18 -3.70
C ARG A 143 9.70 -4.85 -2.86
N HIS A 144 10.02 -5.38 -1.68
CA HIS A 144 9.02 -6.03 -0.82
C HIS A 144 7.95 -5.04 -0.36
N LEU A 145 8.34 -3.82 0.01
CA LEU A 145 7.39 -2.75 0.37
C LEU A 145 6.43 -2.43 -0.78
N ALA A 146 6.95 -2.25 -1.99
CA ALA A 146 6.14 -1.97 -3.18
C ALA A 146 5.21 -3.16 -3.53
N ALA A 147 5.73 -4.38 -3.48
CA ALA A 147 4.97 -5.60 -3.76
C ALA A 147 3.81 -5.79 -2.77
N ALA A 148 4.07 -5.60 -1.47
CA ALA A 148 3.06 -5.67 -0.43
C ALA A 148 1.93 -4.66 -0.69
N ALA A 149 2.26 -3.41 -1.03
CA ALA A 149 1.27 -2.39 -1.36
C ALA A 149 0.43 -2.76 -2.61
N VAL A 150 1.06 -3.33 -3.64
CA VAL A 150 0.36 -3.83 -4.84
C VAL A 150 -0.60 -4.97 -4.49
N HIS A 151 -0.18 -5.93 -3.67
CA HIS A 151 -1.02 -7.04 -3.25
C HIS A 151 -2.19 -6.61 -2.38
N VAL A 152 -2.00 -5.58 -1.55
CA VAL A 152 -3.10 -4.91 -0.83
C VAL A 152 -4.10 -4.33 -1.82
N CYS A 153 -3.64 -3.57 -2.82
CA CYS A 153 -4.53 -2.99 -3.84
C CYS A 153 -5.35 -4.06 -4.58
N LYS A 154 -4.80 -5.27 -4.76
CA LYS A 154 -5.40 -6.34 -5.55
C LYS A 154 -6.04 -7.46 -4.73
N ALA A 155 -6.14 -7.30 -3.41
CA ALA A 155 -6.68 -8.32 -2.53
C ALA A 155 -6.02 -9.70 -2.70
N ALA A 156 -4.71 -9.72 -2.97
CA ALA A 156 -3.93 -10.94 -3.14
C ALA A 156 -3.31 -11.36 -1.79
N TRP A 157 -4.15 -11.82 -0.87
CA TRP A 157 -3.79 -12.03 0.54
C TRP A 157 -2.70 -13.08 0.77
N ASP A 158 -2.72 -14.16 0.00
CA ASP A 158 -1.68 -15.19 0.03
C ASP A 158 -0.33 -14.65 -0.46
N ALA A 159 -0.31 -13.84 -1.51
CA ALA A 159 0.88 -13.14 -1.98
C ALA A 159 1.38 -12.11 -0.96
N LEU A 160 0.45 -11.38 -0.32
CA LEU A 160 0.77 -10.46 0.76
C LEU A 160 1.43 -11.20 1.94
N GLU A 161 0.93 -12.37 2.33
CA GLU A 161 1.59 -13.19 3.36
C GLU A 161 3.04 -13.54 2.99
N MET A 162 3.31 -13.85 1.72
CA MET A 162 4.67 -14.14 1.23
C MET A 162 5.58 -12.91 1.36
N GLU A 163 5.10 -11.73 0.96
CA GLU A 163 5.86 -10.48 1.08
C GLU A 163 6.10 -10.08 2.54
N ILE A 164 5.10 -10.24 3.42
CA ILE A 164 5.27 -10.01 4.86
C ILE A 164 6.36 -10.95 5.40
N ARG A 165 6.29 -12.26 5.12
CA ARG A 165 7.36 -13.20 5.56
C ARG A 165 8.73 -12.80 5.02
N ALA A 166 8.81 -12.33 3.77
CA ALA A 166 10.06 -11.87 3.18
C ALA A 166 10.62 -10.63 3.90
N CYS A 167 9.78 -9.63 4.17
CA CYS A 167 10.14 -8.45 4.96
C CYS A 167 10.75 -8.83 6.32
N TYR A 168 10.12 -9.74 7.07
CA TYR A 168 10.65 -10.18 8.37
C TYR A 168 11.99 -10.92 8.24
N ARG A 169 12.14 -11.79 7.23
CA ARG A 169 13.42 -12.49 6.98
C ARG A 169 14.54 -11.53 6.62
N GLU A 170 14.25 -10.44 5.93
CA GLU A 170 15.22 -9.41 5.55
C GLU A 170 15.43 -8.33 6.62
N GLY A 171 14.70 -8.40 7.75
CA GLY A 171 14.80 -7.41 8.81
C GLY A 171 14.24 -6.03 8.43
N VAL A 172 13.29 -5.97 7.49
CA VAL A 172 12.57 -4.73 7.17
C VAL A 172 11.79 -4.27 8.39
N ALA A 173 11.91 -2.99 8.74
CA ALA A 173 11.19 -2.42 9.87
C ALA A 173 9.67 -2.49 9.63
N GLU A 174 8.93 -2.95 10.64
CA GLU A 174 7.47 -3.10 10.54
C GLU A 174 6.78 -1.75 10.25
N ALA A 175 7.33 -0.64 10.75
CA ALA A 175 6.81 0.69 10.45
C ALA A 175 6.88 1.02 8.95
N ASP A 176 7.94 0.59 8.25
CA ASP A 176 8.10 0.82 6.81
C ASP A 176 7.04 0.05 6.02
N LEU A 177 6.81 -1.21 6.40
CA LEU A 177 5.79 -2.06 5.79
C LEU A 177 4.38 -1.52 6.05
N ALA A 178 4.11 -1.07 7.27
CA ALA A 178 2.84 -0.44 7.63
C ALA A 178 2.58 0.85 6.84
N GLU A 179 3.62 1.68 6.65
CA GLU A 179 3.51 2.87 5.79
C GLU A 179 3.24 2.49 4.33
N ALA A 180 4.01 1.58 3.75
CA ALA A 180 3.84 1.15 2.36
C ALA A 180 2.44 0.58 2.10
N MET A 181 1.94 -0.31 2.97
CA MET A 181 0.60 -0.88 2.87
C MET A 181 -0.49 0.19 2.99
N SER A 182 -0.30 1.22 3.84
CA SER A 182 -1.30 2.28 4.04
C SER A 182 -1.55 3.12 2.78
N LEU A 183 -0.59 3.22 1.86
CA LEU A 183 -0.76 3.97 0.60
C LEU A 183 -1.85 3.37 -0.30
N ALA A 184 -2.15 2.07 -0.15
CA ALA A 184 -3.22 1.40 -0.87
C ALA A 184 -4.63 1.89 -0.49
N MET A 185 -4.81 2.61 0.62
CA MET A 185 -6.13 3.08 1.07
C MET A 185 -6.86 3.92 0.00
N PHE A 186 -6.15 4.72 -0.79
CA PHE A 186 -6.77 5.64 -1.75
C PHE A 186 -6.96 5.02 -3.14
N PRO A 187 -5.90 4.49 -3.83
CA PRO A 187 -6.09 3.91 -5.16
C PRO A 187 -6.57 2.46 -5.13
N GLY A 188 -6.27 1.74 -4.03
CA GLY A 188 -6.64 0.34 -3.85
C GLY A 188 -8.03 0.22 -3.24
N SER A 189 -8.14 0.47 -1.94
CA SER A 189 -9.39 0.47 -1.15
C SER A 189 -9.07 0.54 0.35
N VAL A 190 -9.80 1.38 1.11
CA VAL A 190 -9.72 1.36 2.59
C VAL A 190 -10.10 -0.02 3.15
N PRO A 191 -11.20 -0.67 2.72
CA PRO A 191 -11.47 -2.06 3.07
C PRO A 191 -10.32 -3.03 2.80
N HIS A 192 -9.59 -2.89 1.68
CA HIS A 192 -8.45 -3.76 1.41
C HIS A 192 -7.33 -3.58 2.43
N PHE A 193 -7.08 -2.34 2.87
CA PHE A 193 -6.12 -2.09 3.95
C PHE A 193 -6.57 -2.71 5.28
N VAL A 194 -7.87 -2.70 5.58
CA VAL A 194 -8.42 -3.37 6.77
C VAL A 194 -8.15 -4.87 6.72
N GLU A 195 -8.46 -5.53 5.60
CA GLU A 195 -8.20 -6.96 5.42
C GLU A 195 -6.69 -7.28 5.49
N ALA A 196 -5.85 -6.45 4.86
CA ALA A 196 -4.40 -6.62 4.90
C ALA A 196 -3.82 -6.51 6.32
N ALA A 197 -4.35 -5.59 7.14
CA ALA A 197 -4.01 -5.51 8.56
C ALA A 197 -4.48 -6.76 9.32
N GLY A 198 -5.64 -7.32 8.97
CA GLY A 198 -6.14 -8.60 9.48
C GLY A 198 -5.20 -9.76 9.17
N VAL A 199 -4.77 -9.90 7.90
CA VAL A 199 -3.80 -10.91 7.46
C VAL A 199 -2.51 -10.83 8.28
N TRP A 200 -1.92 -9.64 8.40
CA TRP A 200 -0.68 -9.47 9.14
C TRP A 200 -0.86 -9.80 10.63
N ARG A 201 -1.94 -9.32 11.24
CA ARG A 201 -2.29 -9.64 12.63
C ARG A 201 -2.39 -11.16 12.84
N GLU A 202 -3.07 -11.89 11.96
CA GLU A 202 -3.20 -13.34 12.05
C GLU A 202 -1.85 -14.05 11.93
N MET A 203 -0.96 -13.56 11.06
CA MET A 203 0.40 -14.08 10.97
C MET A 203 1.17 -13.91 12.28
N ILE A 204 1.05 -12.77 12.95
CA ILE A 204 1.70 -12.52 14.24
C ILE A 204 1.12 -13.44 15.31
N VAL A 205 -0.21 -13.53 15.43
CA VAL A 205 -0.88 -14.38 16.44
C VAL A 205 -0.56 -15.86 16.23
N ALA A 206 -0.46 -16.31 14.97
CA ALA A 206 -0.10 -17.68 14.63
C ALA A 206 1.41 -17.98 14.76
N GLY A 207 2.23 -17.00 15.13
CA GLY A 207 3.69 -17.17 15.22
C GLY A 207 4.37 -17.40 13.87
N LYS A 208 3.73 -16.99 12.76
CA LYS A 208 4.31 -17.08 11.40
C LYS A 208 5.44 -16.06 11.18
N VAL A 209 5.48 -14.99 11.99
CA VAL A 209 6.51 -13.94 11.99
C VAL A 209 6.82 -13.50 13.42
N GLU A 210 8.06 -13.10 13.67
CA GLU A 210 8.53 -12.62 14.98
C GLU A 210 8.35 -11.10 15.10
N ALA A 211 7.16 -10.67 15.54
CA ALA A 211 6.82 -9.25 15.66
C ALA A 211 7.58 -8.51 16.77
N SER A 212 7.80 -7.21 16.59
CA SER A 212 8.28 -6.37 17.69
C SER A 212 7.22 -6.23 18.79
N PRO A 213 7.59 -5.78 20.00
CA PRO A 213 6.64 -5.67 21.12
C PRO A 213 5.38 -4.86 20.79
N ALA A 214 5.51 -3.73 20.07
CA ALA A 214 4.38 -2.88 19.73
C ALA A 214 3.41 -3.54 18.72
N PHE A 215 3.95 -4.22 17.72
CA PHE A 215 3.13 -4.95 16.73
C PHE A 215 2.51 -6.20 17.34
N HIS A 216 3.21 -6.87 18.27
CA HIS A 216 2.63 -7.97 19.03
C HIS A 216 1.46 -7.50 19.90
N GLU A 217 1.61 -6.39 20.63
CA GLU A 217 0.55 -5.79 21.45
C GLU A 217 -0.68 -5.45 20.61
N TRP A 218 -0.47 -4.80 19.44
CA TRP A 218 -1.53 -4.55 18.47
C TRP A 218 -2.22 -5.84 18.02
N ALA A 219 -1.44 -6.87 17.66
CA ALA A 219 -1.98 -8.09 17.08
C ALA A 219 -2.85 -8.89 18.07
N ILE A 220 -2.46 -8.95 19.34
CA ILE A 220 -3.19 -9.72 20.37
C ILE A 220 -4.42 -9.00 20.92
N MET A 221 -4.57 -7.69 20.65
CA MET A 221 -5.72 -6.92 21.15
C MET A 221 -7.04 -7.51 20.64
N SER A 222 -7.96 -7.79 21.57
CA SER A 222 -9.29 -8.32 21.26
C SER A 222 -10.19 -7.26 20.63
N GLY A 223 -11.19 -7.69 19.87
CA GLY A 223 -12.25 -6.84 19.35
C GLY A 223 -11.90 -6.03 18.10
N GLN A 224 -11.04 -6.61 17.26
CA GLN A 224 -10.65 -6.03 15.96
C GLN A 224 -11.44 -6.65 14.79
N GLY A 225 -12.50 -7.41 15.06
CA GLY A 225 -13.32 -8.10 14.07
C GLY A 225 -14.54 -7.28 13.66
N GLY A 226 -14.37 -6.35 12.70
CA GLY A 226 -15.47 -5.48 12.26
C GLY A 226 -16.72 -6.22 11.79
N PHE A 227 -16.58 -7.41 11.18
CA PHE A 227 -17.69 -8.26 10.72
C PHE A 227 -18.31 -9.10 11.86
N ASP A 228 -17.47 -9.73 12.67
CA ASP A 228 -17.89 -10.65 13.74
C ASP A 228 -18.52 -9.93 14.94
N GLU A 229 -18.19 -8.67 15.17
CA GLU A 229 -18.80 -7.88 16.25
C GLU A 229 -20.10 -7.21 15.82
N ALA A 230 -20.17 -6.71 14.59
CA ALA A 230 -21.40 -6.15 14.03
C ALA A 230 -22.53 -7.19 13.93
N SER A 231 -22.18 -8.47 13.71
CA SER A 231 -23.15 -9.56 13.68
C SER A 231 -23.70 -9.95 15.05
N LYS A 232 -22.97 -9.65 16.15
CA LYS A 232 -23.38 -9.90 17.54
C LYS A 232 -24.28 -8.82 18.15
N GLN A 233 -24.52 -7.73 17.43
CA GLN A 233 -25.39 -6.62 17.86
C GLN A 233 -26.84 -6.73 17.33
N ARG A 234 -27.25 -7.90 16.84
CA ARG A 234 -28.62 -8.17 16.38
C ARG A 234 -29.42 -8.98 17.39
#